data_AF-A0A3D0MDM1-F1
#
_entry.id   AF-A0A3D0MDM1-F1
#
_cell.length_a   1.000
_cell.length_b   1.000
_cell.length_c   1.000
_cell.angle_alpha   90.00
_cell.angle_beta   90.00
_cell.angle_gamma   90.00
#
_symmetry.space_group_name_H-M   'P 1'
#
loop_
_entity.id
_entity.type
_entity.pdbx_description
1 polymer ?
#
loop_
_entity_poly.entity_id
_entity_poly.type
_entity_poly.pdbx_seq_one_letter_code
_entity_poly.pdbx_strand_id
1 'polypeptide(L)' 'MLQLKIGHRIKHKVTGQAGFVTSAATSTGWNRGLVTVTLEGSTRSEDWPVSQVRLRSDAEQLKIHGGEFVPPKGFPLNIK' A
#
# COMPACT_ATOMS: atom_id res chain seq x y z
N MET A 1 16.34 2.14 3.11
CA MET A 1 15.18 2.50 2.27
C MET A 1 14.04 1.56 2.61
N LEU A 2 12.82 2.06 2.83
CA LEU A 2 11.68 1.19 3.13
C LEU A 2 11.33 0.38 1.87
N GLN A 3 11.58 -0.93 1.88
CA GLN A 3 11.27 -1.79 0.74
C GLN A 3 9.81 -2.23 0.81
N LEU A 4 8.94 -1.50 0.10
CA LEU A 4 7.52 -1.83 0.03
C LEU A 4 7.29 -3.02 -0.89
N LYS A 5 6.45 -3.95 -0.44
CA LYS A 5 6.02 -5.14 -1.16
C LYS A 5 4.53 -5.06 -1.45
N ILE A 6 4.10 -5.74 -2.50
CA ILE A 6 2.68 -5.90 -2.82
C ILE A 6 1.95 -6.51 -1.60
N GLY A 7 0.79 -5.96 -1.28
CA GLY A 7 -0.03 -6.34 -0.14
C GLY A 7 0.35 -5.64 1.17
N HIS A 8 1.45 -4.88 1.25
CA HIS A 8 1.71 -4.06 2.43
C HIS A 8 0.59 -3.03 2.61
N ARG A 9 0.09 -2.91 3.84
CA ARG A 9 -0.75 -1.81 4.28
C ARG A 9 0.12 -0.64 4.68
N ILE A 10 -0.18 0.50 4.07
CA ILE A 10 0.57 1.73 4.23
C ILE A 10 -0.38 2.88 4.53
N LYS A 11 0.18 3.95 5.07
CA LYS A 11 -0.52 5.21 5.32
C LYS A 11 0.25 6.35 4.66
N HIS A 12 -0.45 7.23 3.97
CA HIS A 12 0.12 8.46 3.45
C HIS A 12 0.43 9.41 4.61
N LYS A 13 1.65 9.95 4.66
CA LYS A 13 2.15 10.76 5.79
C LYS A 13 1.43 12.11 5.90
N VAL A 14 0.99 12.68 4.77
CA VAL A 14 0.37 14.02 4.72
C VAL A 14 -1.14 13.94 4.88
N THR A 15 -1.81 13.18 4.02
CA THR A 15 -3.28 13.07 4.00
C THR A 15 -3.81 12.12 5.07
N GLY A 16 -2.95 11.26 5.62
CA GLY A 16 -3.34 10.29 6.63
C GLY A 16 -4.18 9.12 6.11
N GLN A 17 -4.45 9.07 4.81
CA GLN A 17 -5.21 8.00 4.15
C GLN A 17 -4.45 6.68 4.22
N ALA A 18 -5.19 5.57 4.38
CA ALA A 18 -4.65 4.23 4.38
C ALA A 18 -4.92 3.55 3.04
N GLY A 19 -4.06 2.60 2.68
CA GLY A 19 -4.21 1.83 1.45
C GLY A 19 -3.24 0.67 1.36
N PHE A 20 -3.34 -0.07 0.27
CA PHE A 20 -2.56 -1.27 0.01
C PHE A 20 -1.70 -1.09 -1.21
N VAL A 21 -0.44 -1.51 -1.10
CA VAL A 21 0.47 -1.56 -2.24
C VAL A 21 -0.01 -2.62 -3.23
N THR A 22 -0.32 -2.20 -4.46
CA THR A 22 -0.76 -3.12 -5.53
C THR A 22 0.28 -3.29 -6.63
N SER A 23 1.26 -2.39 -6.74
CA SER A 23 2.40 -2.51 -7.67
C SER A 23 3.74 -2.37 -6.94
N ALA A 24 4.79 -2.95 -7.52
CA ALA A 24 6.14 -2.71 -7.06
C ALA A 24 6.53 -1.25 -7.29
N ALA A 25 7.39 -0.69 -6.44
CA ALA A 25 7.83 0.68 -6.61
C ALA A 25 8.54 0.86 -7.95
N THR A 26 7.95 1.66 -8.85
CA THR A 26 8.53 1.93 -10.16
C THR A 26 9.65 2.95 -9.98
N SER A 27 10.88 2.54 -10.31
CA SER A 27 12.03 3.44 -10.34
C SER A 27 11.94 4.31 -11.60
N THR A 28 11.17 5.39 -11.55
CA THR A 28 11.38 6.49 -12.49
C THR A 28 12.72 7.11 -12.13
N GLY A 29 13.66 7.24 -13.08
CA GLY A 29 15.09 7.52 -12.86
C GLY A 29 15.48 8.81 -12.11
N TRP A 30 14.53 9.45 -11.42
CA TRP A 30 14.65 10.69 -10.66
C TRP A 30 14.50 10.48 -9.14
N ASN A 31 15.00 9.38 -8.56
CA ASN A 31 14.95 9.10 -7.11
C ASN A 31 13.55 9.22 -6.45
N ARG A 32 12.49 9.25 -7.25
CA ARG A 32 11.09 9.38 -6.82
C ARG A 32 10.40 8.08 -7.19
N GLY A 33 10.75 7.03 -6.46
CA GLY A 33 10.00 5.77 -6.52
C GLY A 33 8.53 6.07 -6.23
N LEU A 34 7.67 5.70 -7.16
CA LEU A 34 6.22 5.75 -6.98
C LEU A 34 5.73 4.35 -6.66
N VAL A 35 4.77 4.24 -5.76
CA VAL A 35 4.09 2.99 -5.46
C VAL A 35 2.61 3.17 -5.74
N THR A 36 2.00 2.26 -6.48
CA THR A 36 0.55 2.29 -6.70
C THR A 36 -0.14 1.72 -5.48
N VAL A 37 -1.13 2.45 -4.99
CA VAL A 37 -1.84 2.20 -3.75
C VAL A 37 -3.33 2.22 -4.01
N THR A 38 -4.02 1.14 -3.65
CA THR A 38 -5.50 1.15 -3.61
C THR A 38 -5.94 1.59 -2.23
N LEU A 39 -6.79 2.63 -2.16
CA LEU A 39 -7.21 3.21 -0.89
C LEU A 39 -8.13 2.27 -0.12
N GLU A 40 -7.97 2.23 1.21
CA GLU A 40 -8.88 1.50 2.09
C GLU A 40 -10.30 2.10 2.03
N GLY A 41 -11.31 1.25 1.79
CA GLY A 41 -12.71 1.69 1.67
C GLY A 41 -13.05 2.34 0.32
N SER A 42 -12.17 2.28 -0.68
CA SER A 42 -12.41 2.77 -2.03
C SER A 42 -11.94 1.77 -3.08
N THR A 43 -12.45 1.89 -4.30
CA THR A 43 -11.94 1.21 -5.49
C THR A 43 -10.88 2.04 -6.22
N ARG A 44 -10.61 3.26 -5.74
CA ARG A 44 -9.62 4.17 -6.33
C ARG A 44 -8.21 3.71 -6.05
N SER A 45 -7.38 3.79 -7.08
CA SER A 45 -5.93 3.58 -6.99
C SER A 45 -5.19 4.88 -7.29
N GLU A 46 -4.11 5.13 -6.57
CA GLU A 46 -3.31 6.35 -6.64
C GLU A 46 -1.82 6.00 -6.57
N ASP A 47 -0.98 6.77 -7.27
CA ASP A 47 0.47 6.63 -7.16
C ASP A 47 1.00 7.56 -6.09
N TRP A 48 1.60 6.98 -5.06
CA TRP A 48 2.18 7.74 -3.95
C TRP A 48 3.71 7.72 -4.00
N PRO A 49 4.39 8.84 -3.71
CA PRO A 49 5.83 8.83 -3.53
C PRO A 49 6.23 7.94 -2.34
N VAL A 50 7.22 7.07 -2.53
CA VAL A 50 7.74 6.21 -1.45
C VAL A 50 8.22 7.02 -0.24
N SER A 51 8.66 8.26 -0.46
CA SER A 51 9.04 9.19 0.61
C SER A 51 7.86 9.66 1.48
N GLN A 52 6.65 9.68 0.93
CA GLN A 52 5.43 10.18 1.57
C GLN A 52 4.57 9.06 2.18
N VAL A 53 5.05 7.81 2.17
CA VAL A 53 4.32 6.68 2.73
C VAL A 53 5.04 6.09 3.93
N ARG A 54 4.28 5.54 4.86
CA ARG A 54 4.81 4.77 5.99
C ARG A 54 4.08 3.43 6.07
N LEU A 55 4.81 2.39 6.45
CA LEU A 55 4.23 1.09 6.76
C LEU A 55 3.33 1.22 7.99
N ARG A 56 2.18 0.55 7.98
CA ARG A 56 1.40 0.31 9.21
C ARG A 56 2.12 -0.70 10.10
N SER A 57 1.77 -0.76 11.38
CA SER A 57 2.40 -1.71 12.30
C SER A 57 2.13 -3.15 11.86
N ASP A 58 3.00 -4.08 12.25
CA ASP A 58 2.92 -5.48 11.83
C ASP A 58 1.58 -6.11 12.20
N ALA A 59 1.03 -5.83 13.39
CA ALA A 59 -0.29 -6.30 13.81
C ALA A 59 -1.43 -5.88 12.85
N GLU A 60 -1.28 -4.72 12.22
CA GLU A 60 -2.25 -4.23 11.24
C GLU A 60 -2.00 -4.76 9.83
N GLN A 61 -0.89 -5.45 9.56
CA GLN A 61 -0.60 -5.97 8.22
C GLN A 61 -1.47 -7.18 7.87
N LEU A 62 -1.48 -7.53 6.58
CA LEU A 62 -2.06 -8.80 6.13
C LEU A 62 -1.34 -9.99 6.78
N LYS A 63 -2.06 -11.11 6.93
CA LYS A 63 -1.49 -12.37 7.42
C LYS A 63 -0.24 -12.83 6.67
N ILE A 64 -0.16 -12.60 5.36
CA ILE A 64 1.03 -12.92 4.55
C ILE A 64 2.28 -12.13 4.98
N HIS A 65 2.09 -10.98 5.62
CA HIS A 65 3.14 -10.12 6.15
C HIS A 65 3.24 -10.21 7.69
N GLY A 66 2.67 -11.27 8.29
CA GLY A 66 2.77 -11.53 9.73
C GLY A 66 1.77 -10.79 10.62
N GLY A 67 0.81 -10.06 10.03
CA GLY A 67 -0.22 -9.35 10.78
C GLY A 67 -1.52 -10.12 10.96
N GLU A 68 -2.51 -9.49 11.61
CA GLU A 68 -3.80 -10.11 11.90
C GLU A 68 -4.93 -9.61 10.99
N PHE A 69 -4.65 -8.63 10.13
CA PHE A 69 -5.68 -8.03 9.31
C PHE A 69 -6.19 -8.99 8.24
N VAL A 70 -7.50 -9.18 8.23
CA VAL A 70 -8.23 -9.97 7.23
C VAL A 70 -8.95 -8.99 6.29
N PRO A 71 -8.54 -8.89 5.02
CA PRO A 71 -9.23 -8.04 4.06
C PRO A 71 -10.61 -8.63 3.72
N PRO A 72 -11.61 -7.78 3.39
CA PRO A 72 -12.87 -8.27 2.87
C PRO A 72 -12.67 -9.04 1.56
N LYS A 73 -13.54 -10.00 1.28
CA LYS A 73 -13.47 -10.84 0.07
C LYS A 73 -13.53 -9.95 -1.19
N GLY A 74 -12.56 -10.11 -2.09
CA GLY A 74 -12.47 -9.30 -3.33
C GLY A 74 -11.76 -7.96 -3.16
N PHE A 75 -11.03 -7.73 -2.07
CA PHE A 75 -10.20 -6.54 -1.86
C PHE A 75 -8.70 -6.89 -2.01
N PRO A 76 -7.83 -6.02 -2.57
CA PRO A 76 -8.09 -4.68 -3.13
C PRO A 76 -8.69 -4.69 -4.54
N LEU A 77 -8.69 -5.85 -5.21
CA LEU A 77 -9.22 -5.99 -6.56
C LEU A 77 -10.26 -7.11 -6.57
N ASN A 78 -11.50 -6.74 -6.88
CA ASN A 78 -12.55 -7.68 -7.20
C ASN A 78 -12.33 -8.06 -8.67
N ILE A 79 -11.25 -8.84 -8.94
CA ILE A 79 -11.00 -9.37 -10.27
C ILE A 79 -12.04 -10.48 -10.47
N LYS A 80 -13.13 -10.15 -11.15
CA LYS A 80 -14.01 -11.15 -11.75
C LYS A 80 -13.32 -11.77 -12.96
#